data_AF-A0A536R2W5-F1
#
_entry.id   AF-A0A536R2W5-F1
#
_cell.length_a   1.000
_cell.length_b   1.000
_cell.length_c   1.000
_cell.angle_alpha   90.00
_cell.angle_beta   90.00
_cell.angle_gamma   90.00
#
_symmetry.space_group_name_H-M   'P 1'
#
loop_
_entity.id
_entity.type
_entity.pdbx_description
1 polymer ?
#
loop_
_entity_poly.entity_id
_entity_poly.type
_entity_poly.pdbx_seq_one_letter_code
_entity_poly.pdbx_strand_id
1 'polypeptide(L)'
;MPVDATDKRVSSRGLLGSVISDAQRLVALEIALAKQEVKELATGNAIAAGLMALGAVLAVLAILVAIPVLVVMLVPWKWEAAAIWVAAYLIVGLVLIAIGKARLQVKLPPRTMESLKENKEWALRRVKSNGR
;
A
#
# COMPACT_ATOMS: atom_id res chain seq x y z
N MET A 1 61.38 -36.56 24.94
CA MET A 1 60.56 -35.33 24.77
C MET A 1 60.17 -35.24 23.30
N PRO A 2 59.05 -34.63 22.86
CA PRO A 2 57.93 -34.03 23.60
C PRO A 2 56.55 -34.42 23.00
N VAL A 3 55.63 -34.93 23.82
CA VAL A 3 54.20 -34.89 23.51
C VAL A 3 53.67 -33.61 24.16
N ASP A 4 52.73 -32.91 23.52
CA ASP A 4 51.83 -31.87 24.11
C ASP A 4 51.93 -30.41 23.59
N ALA A 5 52.83 -30.09 22.64
CA ALA A 5 52.82 -28.74 22.04
C ALA A 5 51.81 -28.55 20.89
N THR A 6 51.33 -29.65 20.32
CA THR A 6 50.47 -29.65 19.11
C THR A 6 48.98 -29.58 19.46
N ASP A 7 48.56 -30.14 20.60
CA ASP A 7 47.15 -30.29 20.99
C ASP A 7 46.55 -28.98 21.55
N LYS A 8 47.31 -28.25 22.37
CA LYS A 8 46.92 -26.91 22.85
C LYS A 8 46.66 -25.90 21.73
N ARG A 9 47.43 -25.95 20.64
CA ARG A 9 47.27 -25.03 19.50
C ARG A 9 45.99 -25.31 18.71
N VAL A 10 45.51 -26.55 18.70
CA VAL A 10 44.23 -26.92 18.07
C VAL A 10 43.07 -26.43 18.94
N SER A 11 43.16 -26.59 20.27
CA SER A 11 42.15 -26.10 21.21
C SER A 11 42.02 -24.56 21.25
N SER A 12 43.11 -23.81 21.36
CA SER A 12 43.05 -22.33 21.39
C SER A 12 42.52 -21.72 20.08
N ARG A 13 42.86 -22.32 18.93
CA ARG A 13 42.30 -21.88 17.64
C ARG A 13 40.83 -22.27 17.48
N GLY A 14 40.44 -23.44 17.99
CA GLY A 14 39.03 -23.88 18.00
C GLY A 14 38.14 -22.99 18.86
N LEU A 15 38.61 -22.56 20.04
CA LEU A 15 37.89 -21.66 20.94
C LEU A 15 37.73 -20.24 20.37
N LEU A 16 38.75 -19.72 19.68
CA LEU A 16 38.62 -18.43 18.97
C LEU A 16 37.61 -18.52 17.82
N GLY A 17 37.60 -19.64 17.10
CA GLY A 17 36.61 -19.90 16.06
C GLY A 17 35.17 -19.96 16.59
N SER A 18 34.95 -20.60 17.74
CA SER A 18 33.63 -20.67 18.36
C SER A 18 33.14 -19.31 18.85
N VAL A 19 34.01 -18.50 19.47
CA VAL A 19 33.66 -17.14 19.93
C VAL A 19 33.29 -16.21 18.76
N ILE A 20 34.03 -16.30 17.64
CA ILE A 20 33.72 -15.52 16.43
C ILE A 20 32.38 -15.96 15.82
N SER A 21 32.12 -17.28 15.77
CA SER A 21 30.84 -17.83 15.33
C SER A 21 29.68 -17.38 16.21
N ASP A 22 29.87 -17.38 17.53
CA ASP A 22 28.85 -16.94 18.49
C ASP A 22 28.58 -15.43 18.39
N ALA A 23 29.62 -14.62 18.18
CA ALA A 23 29.48 -13.19 17.93
C ALA A 23 28.72 -12.91 16.64
N GLN A 24 29.01 -13.62 15.54
CA GLN A 24 28.27 -13.53 14.28
C GLN A 24 26.80 -13.92 14.46
N ARG A 25 26.54 -14.95 15.27
CA ARG A 25 25.18 -15.41 15.58
C ARG A 25 24.40 -14.38 16.40
N LEU A 26 25.05 -13.73 17.37
CA LEU A 26 24.47 -12.63 18.15
C LEU A 26 24.08 -11.44 17.27
N VAL A 27 24.99 -11.00 16.40
CA VAL A 27 24.70 -9.89 15.46
C VAL A 27 23.55 -10.27 14.52
N ALA A 28 23.52 -11.50 14.01
CA ALA A 28 22.41 -11.97 13.17
C ALA A 28 21.07 -11.97 13.93
N LEU A 29 21.09 -12.30 15.23
CA LEU A 29 19.91 -12.23 16.10
C LEU A 29 19.45 -10.79 16.33
N GLU A 30 20.35 -9.86 16.63
CA GLU A 30 20.01 -8.44 16.80
C GLU A 30 19.40 -7.85 15.53
N ILE A 31 19.94 -8.19 14.36
CA ILE A 31 19.38 -7.77 13.07
C ILE A 31 17.98 -8.37 12.88
N ALA A 32 17.79 -9.65 13.21
CA ALA A 32 16.49 -10.32 13.11
C ALA A 32 15.45 -9.68 14.06
N LEU A 33 15.85 -9.38 15.28
CA LEU A 33 15.01 -8.76 16.31
C LEU A 33 14.64 -7.32 15.92
N ALA A 34 15.61 -6.51 15.49
CA ALA A 34 15.36 -5.16 14.99
C ALA A 34 14.41 -5.16 13.77
N LYS A 35 14.56 -6.13 12.86
CA LYS A 35 13.62 -6.32 11.74
C LYS A 35 12.20 -6.64 12.24
N GLN A 36 12.09 -7.45 13.28
CA GLN A 36 10.81 -7.83 13.85
C GLN A 36 10.11 -6.63 14.51
N GLU A 37 10.83 -5.86 15.34
CA GLU A 37 10.28 -4.64 15.96
C GLU A 37 9.84 -3.62 14.91
N VAL A 38 10.67 -3.37 13.88
CA VAL A 38 10.29 -2.46 12.78
C VAL A 38 9.04 -2.97 12.05
N LYS A 39 8.93 -4.28 11.81
CA LYS A 39 7.75 -4.87 11.19
C LYS A 39 6.52 -4.68 12.07
N GLU A 40 6.63 -4.94 13.37
CA GLU A 40 5.52 -4.86 14.31
C GLU A 40 5.03 -3.41 14.49
N LEU A 41 5.97 -2.47 14.64
CA LEU A 41 5.71 -1.02 14.64
C LEU A 41 5.07 -0.56 13.32
N ALA A 42 5.60 -1.00 12.18
CA ALA A 42 5.03 -0.66 10.87
C ALA A 42 3.62 -1.22 10.69
N THR A 43 3.37 -2.45 11.14
CA THR A 43 2.05 -3.10 10.97
C THR A 43 1.01 -2.47 11.89
N GLY A 44 1.35 -2.27 13.17
CA GLY A 44 0.46 -1.62 14.14
C GLY A 44 0.15 -0.17 13.75
N ASN A 45 1.18 0.62 13.41
CA ASN A 45 0.99 2.00 13.00
C ASN A 45 0.28 2.10 11.64
N ALA A 46 0.47 1.16 10.72
CA ALA A 46 -0.26 1.13 9.46
C ALA A 46 -1.75 0.86 9.68
N ILE A 47 -2.12 -0.05 10.60
CA ILE A 47 -3.52 -0.30 10.95
C ILE A 47 -4.13 0.95 11.59
N ALA A 48 -3.43 1.58 12.54
CA ALA A 48 -3.89 2.81 13.17
C ALA A 48 -4.05 3.96 12.16
N ALA A 49 -3.08 4.15 11.27
CA ALA A 49 -3.15 5.13 10.19
C ALA A 49 -4.29 4.82 9.21
N GLY A 50 -4.51 3.55 8.89
CA GLY A 50 -5.63 3.10 8.06
C GLY A 50 -6.99 3.39 8.71
N LEU A 51 -7.14 3.12 10.01
CA LEU A 51 -8.35 3.43 10.77
C LEU A 51 -8.60 4.95 10.86
N MET A 52 -7.56 5.75 11.11
CA MET A 52 -7.67 7.21 11.10
C MET A 52 -8.06 7.75 9.72
N ALA A 53 -7.44 7.24 8.66
CA ALA A 53 -7.79 7.62 7.29
C ALA A 53 -9.24 7.26 6.96
N LEU A 54 -9.68 6.06 7.32
CA LEU A 54 -11.07 5.63 7.14
C LEU A 54 -12.04 6.50 7.94
N GLY A 55 -11.72 6.78 9.21
CA GLY A 55 -12.51 7.66 10.08
C GLY A 55 -12.62 9.07 9.50
N ALA A 56 -11.53 9.63 8.98
CA ALA A 56 -11.53 10.93 8.33
C ALA A 56 -12.42 10.94 7.07
N VAL A 57 -12.34 9.90 6.23
CA VAL A 57 -13.21 9.76 5.06
C VAL A 57 -14.69 9.69 5.48
N LEU A 58 -15.01 8.88 6.49
CA LEU A 58 -16.38 8.77 7.00
C LEU A 58 -16.89 10.08 7.61
N ALA A 59 -16.05 10.81 8.36
CA ALA A 59 -16.41 12.10 8.93
C ALA A 59 -16.69 13.14 7.83
N VAL A 60 -15.85 13.19 6.79
CA VAL A 60 -16.08 14.04 5.62
C VAL A 60 -17.40 13.68 4.95
N LEU A 61 -17.67 12.40 4.70
CA LEU A 61 -18.95 11.95 4.12
C LEU A 61 -20.15 12.33 4.99
N ALA A 62 -20.04 12.18 6.31
CA ALA A 62 -21.08 12.54 7.25
C ALA A 62 -21.39 14.05 7.21
N ILE A 63 -20.36 14.90 7.23
CA ILE A 63 -20.52 16.36 7.10
C ILE A 63 -21.15 16.71 5.76
N LEU A 64 -20.64 16.09 4.70
CA LEU A 64 -21.07 16.34 3.33
C LEU A 64 -22.57 16.05 3.20
N VAL A 65 -23.10 15.01 3.84
CA VAL A 65 -24.54 14.66 3.84
C VAL A 65 -25.36 15.45 4.86
N ALA A 66 -24.87 15.60 6.09
CA ALA A 66 -25.62 16.20 7.19
C ALA A 66 -25.95 17.68 6.96
N ILE A 67 -24.99 18.46 6.43
CA ILE A 67 -25.20 19.90 6.19
C ILE A 67 -26.33 20.14 5.15
N PRO A 68 -26.32 19.53 3.96
CA PRO A 68 -27.41 19.66 3.00
C PRO A 68 -28.77 19.27 3.57
N VAL A 69 -28.83 18.16 4.32
CA VAL A 69 -30.09 17.68 4.91
C VAL A 69 -30.66 18.72 5.87
N LEU A 70 -29.83 19.29 6.75
CA LEU A 70 -30.25 20.37 7.66
C LEU A 70 -30.71 21.62 6.91
N VAL A 71 -29.97 22.04 5.88
CA VAL A 71 -30.32 23.22 5.08
C VAL A 71 -31.64 23.02 4.34
N VAL A 72 -31.85 21.86 3.73
CA VAL A 72 -33.10 21.51 3.03
C VAL A 72 -34.28 21.43 4.01
N MET A 73 -34.08 20.99 5.24
CA MET A 73 -35.14 21.00 6.26
C MET A 73 -35.54 22.41 6.71
N LEU A 74 -34.58 23.34 6.77
CA LEU A 74 -34.78 24.67 7.32
C LEU A 74 -35.33 25.68 6.30
N VAL A 75 -35.16 25.42 5.00
CA VAL A 75 -35.56 26.32 3.91
C VAL A 75 -36.93 25.91 3.35
N PRO A 76 -37.88 26.86 3.13
CA PRO A 76 -39.20 26.55 2.57
C PRO A 76 -39.14 26.03 1.12
N TRP A 77 -38.18 26.49 0.30
CA TRP A 77 -37.92 25.97 -1.04
C TRP A 77 -36.91 24.79 -1.03
N LYS A 78 -37.38 23.66 -0.50
CA LYS A 78 -36.59 22.43 -0.33
C LYS A 78 -35.96 21.90 -1.62
N TRP A 79 -36.68 21.99 -2.74
CA TRP A 79 -36.27 21.45 -4.03
C TRP A 79 -35.12 22.25 -4.68
N GLU A 80 -35.17 23.58 -4.64
CA GLU A 80 -34.10 24.46 -5.11
C GLU A 80 -32.83 24.32 -4.27
N ALA A 81 -32.99 24.27 -2.94
CA ALA A 81 -31.89 24.04 -2.02
C ALA A 81 -31.21 22.68 -2.31
N ALA A 82 -31.99 21.62 -2.56
CA ALA A 82 -31.46 20.32 -2.94
C ALA A 82 -30.71 20.37 -4.28
N ALA A 83 -31.26 21.06 -5.29
CA ALA A 83 -30.61 21.20 -6.60
C ALA A 83 -29.26 21.92 -6.53
N ILE A 84 -29.17 23.00 -5.73
CA ILE A 84 -27.91 23.73 -5.50
C ILE A 84 -26.87 22.83 -4.83
N TRP A 85 -27.28 22.06 -3.83
CA TRP A 85 -26.39 21.10 -3.19
C TRP A 85 -25.89 20.04 -4.17
N VAL A 86 -26.77 19.42 -4.95
CA VAL A 86 -26.38 18.45 -5.98
C VAL A 86 -25.37 19.05 -6.96
N ALA A 87 -25.57 20.30 -7.39
CA ALA A 87 -24.61 21.00 -8.23
C ALA A 87 -23.25 21.19 -7.53
N ALA A 88 -23.25 21.59 -6.25
CA ALA A 88 -22.01 21.73 -5.47
C ALA A 88 -21.27 20.39 -5.34
N TYR A 89 -21.98 19.29 -5.08
CA TYR A 89 -21.43 17.94 -5.06
C TYR A 89 -20.80 17.54 -6.39
N LEU A 90 -21.46 17.82 -7.51
CA LEU A 90 -20.92 17.54 -8.84
C LEU A 90 -19.63 18.31 -9.09
N ILE A 91 -19.57 19.58 -8.68
CA ILE A 91 -18.36 20.41 -8.82
C ILE A 91 -17.22 19.82 -7.99
N VAL A 92 -17.46 19.52 -6.70
CA VAL A 92 -16.44 18.92 -5.82
C VAL A 92 -15.97 17.58 -6.38
N GLY A 93 -16.90 16.73 -6.84
CA GLY A 93 -16.59 15.44 -7.47
C GLY A 93 -15.73 15.59 -8.72
N LEU A 94 -16.07 16.52 -9.62
CA LEU A 94 -15.28 16.81 -10.82
C LEU A 94 -13.87 17.28 -10.48
N VAL A 95 -13.72 18.16 -9.48
CA VAL A 95 -12.41 18.64 -9.02
C VAL A 95 -11.58 17.49 -8.47
N LEU A 96 -12.17 16.64 -7.61
CA LEU A 96 -11.48 15.46 -7.06
C LEU A 96 -11.06 14.47 -8.15
N ILE A 97 -11.92 14.23 -9.15
CA ILE A 97 -11.59 13.39 -10.31
C ILE A 97 -10.45 14.02 -11.11
N ALA A 98 -10.47 15.33 -11.34
CA ALA A 98 -9.42 16.03 -12.07
C ALA A 98 -8.06 15.94 -11.36
N ILE A 99 -8.04 16.19 -10.04
CA ILE A 99 -6.84 16.04 -9.21
C ILE A 99 -6.38 14.58 -9.20
N GLY A 100 -7.32 13.64 -9.04
CA GLY A 100 -7.05 12.21 -9.07
C GLY A 100 -6.38 11.80 -10.37
N LYS A 101 -6.95 12.18 -11.52
CA LYS A 101 -6.38 11.93 -12.86
C LYS A 101 -5.01 12.58 -13.04
N ALA A 102 -4.81 13.80 -12.55
CA ALA A 102 -3.52 14.49 -12.63
C ALA A 102 -2.44 13.79 -11.79
N ARG A 103 -2.81 13.20 -10.65
CA ARG A 103 -1.90 12.44 -9.77
C ARG A 103 -1.77 10.96 -10.16
N LEU A 104 -2.65 10.45 -11.01
CA LEU A 104 -2.65 9.07 -11.47
C LEU A 104 -1.50 8.85 -12.45
N GLN A 105 -0.30 8.58 -11.93
CA GLN A 105 0.81 8.07 -12.73
C GLN A 105 0.65 6.56 -12.94
N VAL A 106 -0.34 6.15 -13.75
CA VAL A 106 -0.47 4.74 -14.13
C VAL A 106 0.64 4.39 -15.13
N LYS A 107 1.82 4.03 -14.62
CA LYS A 107 2.78 3.26 -15.41
C LYS A 107 2.25 1.84 -15.51
N LEU A 108 1.47 1.56 -16.55
CA LEU A 108 1.09 0.20 -16.90
C LEU A 108 2.37 -0.65 -17.00
N PRO A 109 2.48 -1.79 -16.28
CA PRO A 109 3.64 -2.66 -16.41
C PRO A 109 3.82 -3.03 -17.89
N PRO A 110 5.05 -2.95 -18.45
CA PRO A 110 5.28 -3.15 -19.88
C PRO A 110 4.76 -4.50 -20.37
N ARG A 111 4.76 -5.53 -19.50
CA ARG A 111 4.23 -6.86 -19.82
C ARG A 111 2.71 -6.90 -20.01
N THR A 112 1.95 -6.05 -19.33
CA THR A 112 0.49 -5.98 -19.49
C THR A 112 0.09 -5.29 -20.79
N MET A 113 0.91 -4.35 -21.29
CA MET A 113 0.70 -3.72 -22.59
C MET A 113 0.86 -4.69 -23.77
N GLU A 114 1.82 -5.63 -23.67
CA GLU A 114 2.07 -6.63 -24.71
C GLU A 114 0.91 -7.61 -24.82
N SER A 115 0.46 -8.18 -23.70
CA SER A 115 -0.71 -9.08 -23.67
C SER A 115 -2.01 -8.39 -24.11
N LEU A 116 -2.16 -7.07 -23.92
CA LEU A 116 -3.35 -6.33 -24.37
C LEU A 116 -3.34 -6.03 -25.88
N LYS A 117 -2.17 -5.87 -26.50
CA LYS A 117 -2.04 -5.74 -27.96
C LYS A 117 -2.37 -7.06 -28.65
N GLU A 118 -1.83 -8.14 -28.12
CA GLU A 118 -2.07 -9.49 -28.61
C GLU A 118 -3.58 -9.84 -28.51
N ASN A 119 -4.25 -9.45 -27.40
CA ASN A 119 -5.71 -9.52 -27.20
C ASN A 119 -6.55 -8.83 -28.28
N LYS A 120 -6.14 -7.65 -28.72
CA LYS A 120 -6.84 -6.96 -29.81
C LYS A 120 -6.73 -7.70 -31.14
N GLU A 121 -5.57 -8.27 -31.43
CA GLU A 121 -5.36 -8.97 -32.70
C GLU A 121 -6.19 -10.25 -32.80
N TRP A 122 -6.33 -11.01 -31.70
CA TRP A 122 -7.18 -12.21 -31.70
C TRP A 122 -8.66 -11.86 -31.84
N ALA A 123 -9.11 -10.80 -31.19
CA ALA A 123 -10.50 -10.33 -31.29
C ALA A 123 -10.86 -9.89 -32.72
N LEU A 124 -9.97 -9.13 -33.37
CA LEU A 124 -10.16 -8.69 -34.77
C LEU A 124 -10.09 -9.87 -35.75
N ARG A 125 -9.21 -10.85 -35.52
CA ARG A 125 -9.16 -12.07 -36.33
C ARG A 125 -10.44 -12.90 -36.19
N ARG A 126 -11.02 -12.98 -34.99
CA ARG A 126 -12.24 -13.76 -34.74
C ARG A 126 -13.49 -13.15 -35.36
N VAL A 127 -13.60 -11.82 -35.38
CA VAL A 127 -14.68 -11.11 -36.09
C VAL A 127 -14.53 -11.27 -37.61
N LYS A 128 -13.30 -11.27 -38.13
CA LYS A 128 -13.04 -11.44 -39.57
C LYS A 128 -13.21 -12.89 -40.06
N SER A 129 -13.00 -13.90 -39.21
CA SER A 129 -13.12 -15.32 -39.59
C SER A 129 -14.53 -15.90 -39.45
N ASN A 130 -15.42 -15.27 -38.69
CA ASN A 130 -16.80 -15.74 -38.47
C ASN A 130 -17.81 -15.16 -39.47
N GLY A 131 -17.34 -14.54 -40.56
CA GLY A 131 -18.14 -13.90 -41.60
C GLY A 131 -18.02 -14.53 -42.99
N ARG A 132 -17.73 -15.84 -43.09
CA ARG A 132 -17.77 -16.61 -44.34
C ARG A 132 -18.67 -17.83 -44.19
#